data_AF-A0AAU5C2M6-F1
#
_entry.id   AF-A0AAU5C2M6-F1
#
_cell.length_a   1.000
_cell.length_b   1.000
_cell.length_c   1.000
_cell.angle_alpha   90.00
_cell.angle_beta   90.00
_cell.angle_gamma   90.00
#
_symmetry.space_group_name_H-M   'P 1'
#
loop_
_entity.id
_entity.type
_entity.pdbx_description
1 polymer ?
#
loop_
_entity_poly.entity_id
_entity_poly.type
_entity_poly.pdbx_seq_one_letter_code
_entity_poly.pdbx_strand_id
1 'polypeptide(L)'
;MNEQRSTPGNDGPVFNGDVSHSQFAWGNETVTQNQQNDNTVAPGYEALAERVNELLRQLPRAGLAEQDRQDTQDAAEGVLAEITRVEPVEETRLRRALATLRGALAPVATGVVAGTTVGAQEWALAAITGLTGV
;
A
#
# COMPACT_ATOMS: atom_id res chain seq x y z
N MET A 1 51.12 33.24 4.10
CA MET A 1 50.40 34.49 3.83
C MET A 1 49.89 34.42 2.41
N ASN A 2 48.62 34.22 2.07
CA ASN A 2 47.39 33.83 2.75
C ASN A 2 46.50 33.19 1.66
N GLU A 3 45.66 32.26 2.09
CA GLU A 3 44.35 31.82 1.56
C GLU A 3 44.06 31.92 0.04
N GLN A 4 43.93 30.81 -0.68
CA GLN A 4 42.80 29.86 -0.72
C GLN A 4 41.67 30.30 -1.67
N ARG A 5 41.32 29.32 -2.52
CA ARG A 5 40.69 29.43 -3.82
C ARG A 5 39.18 29.44 -3.69
N SER A 6 38.53 30.21 -4.56
CA SER A 6 37.08 30.21 -4.76
C SER A 6 36.54 28.79 -5.02
N THR A 7 35.74 28.27 -4.10
CA THR A 7 34.80 27.17 -4.33
C THR A 7 33.39 27.73 -4.28
N PRO A 8 32.62 27.74 -5.39
CA PRO A 8 31.18 27.94 -5.27
C PRO A 8 30.61 26.73 -4.54
N GLY A 9 29.91 27.00 -3.45
CA GLY A 9 29.25 26.02 -2.60
C GLY A 9 28.35 25.11 -3.44
N ASN A 10 28.52 23.82 -3.22
CA ASN A 10 27.68 22.77 -3.73
C ASN A 10 26.31 22.84 -3.03
N ASP A 11 25.41 23.69 -3.54
CA ASP A 11 23.98 23.63 -3.24
C ASP A 11 23.36 22.46 -4.02
N GLY A 12 23.72 21.25 -3.61
CA GLY A 12 22.97 20.04 -3.92
C GLY A 12 21.92 19.83 -2.83
N PRO A 13 20.67 19.45 -3.15
CA PRO A 13 19.67 19.17 -2.14
C PRO A 13 20.17 18.07 -1.19
N VAL A 14 20.30 18.41 0.09
CA VAL A 14 20.60 17.48 1.17
C VAL A 14 19.30 16.80 1.57
N PHE A 15 19.19 15.52 1.25
CA PHE A 15 18.12 14.67 1.77
C PHE A 15 18.56 14.09 3.11
N ASN A 16 17.96 14.57 4.20
CA ASN A 16 18.05 13.95 5.53
C ASN A 16 16.72 13.23 5.78
N GLY A 17 16.69 11.91 5.59
CA GLY A 17 15.51 11.10 5.89
C GLY A 17 15.50 9.80 5.10
N ASP A 18 15.08 8.72 5.75
CA ASP A 18 15.10 7.35 5.24
C ASP A 18 14.40 7.24 3.87
N VAL A 19 15.15 6.78 2.87
CA VAL A 19 14.69 6.72 1.49
C VAL A 19 13.98 5.38 1.27
N SER A 20 12.67 5.37 1.40
CA SER A 20 11.83 4.25 0.95
C SER A 20 10.56 4.74 0.27
N HIS A 21 10.72 5.48 -0.82
CA HIS A 21 9.61 5.87 -1.70
C HIS A 21 9.83 5.28 -3.10
N SER A 22 9.63 3.98 -3.23
CA SER A 22 9.34 3.37 -4.53
C SER A 22 7.96 3.89 -4.97
N GLN A 23 7.96 4.80 -5.95
CA GLN A 23 6.73 5.28 -6.56
C GLN A 23 6.12 4.13 -7.38
N PHE A 24 5.11 3.49 -6.83
CA PHE A 24 4.30 2.51 -7.55
C PHE A 24 3.23 3.24 -8.36
N ALA A 25 3.54 3.54 -9.62
CA ALA A 25 2.55 4.00 -10.59
C ALA A 25 1.92 2.79 -11.30
N TRP A 26 0.64 2.54 -11.09
CA TRP A 26 -0.11 1.49 -11.79
C TRP A 26 -1.38 2.07 -12.42
N GLY A 27 -1.40 2.15 -13.76
CA GLY A 27 -2.61 2.39 -14.58
C GLY A 27 -2.90 3.85 -14.96
N ASN A 28 -2.49 4.26 -16.17
CA ASN A 28 -2.84 5.52 -16.84
C ASN A 28 -4.36 5.81 -16.78
N GLU A 29 -4.86 6.98 -16.38
CA GLU A 29 -4.96 8.18 -17.25
C GLU A 29 -5.01 9.50 -16.45
N THR A 30 -4.68 9.49 -15.17
CA THR A 30 -4.52 10.71 -14.37
C THR A 30 -3.34 10.51 -13.45
N VAL A 31 -2.17 10.96 -13.90
CA VAL A 31 -1.05 11.25 -13.01
C VAL A 31 -1.49 12.45 -12.17
N THR A 32 -2.30 12.19 -11.14
CA THR A 32 -2.35 13.08 -10.00
C THR A 32 -0.98 12.94 -9.39
N GLN A 33 -0.13 13.94 -9.63
CA GLN A 33 1.18 14.06 -9.03
C GLN A 33 1.09 13.60 -7.57
N ASN A 34 1.77 12.50 -7.30
CA ASN A 34 2.12 12.03 -5.97
C ASN A 34 3.10 13.04 -5.34
N GLN A 35 2.68 14.30 -5.23
CA GLN A 35 3.48 15.44 -4.78
C GLN A 35 3.17 15.84 -3.34
N GLN A 36 2.35 15.07 -2.61
CA GLN A 36 2.08 15.34 -1.20
C GLN A 36 1.92 14.07 -0.34
N ASN A 37 2.50 12.93 -0.72
CA ASN A 37 2.65 11.79 0.20
C ASN A 37 3.87 12.01 1.12
N ASP A 38 3.93 13.16 1.79
CA ASP A 38 4.65 13.36 3.06
C ASP A 38 3.87 12.74 4.24
N ASN A 39 2.98 11.79 3.95
CA ASN A 39 2.15 11.12 4.93
C ASN A 39 2.85 9.84 5.39
N THR A 40 3.83 10.04 6.28
CA THR A 40 4.46 8.97 7.06
C THR A 40 3.39 8.06 7.65
N VAL A 41 3.54 6.74 7.47
CA VAL A 41 2.66 5.75 8.12
C VAL A 41 2.63 6.03 9.61
N ALA A 42 1.42 6.07 10.19
CA ALA A 42 1.23 6.30 11.60
C ALA A 42 2.03 5.25 12.41
N PRO A 43 2.75 5.67 13.46
CA PRO A 43 3.57 4.77 14.27
C PRO A 43 2.77 3.56 14.76
N GLY A 44 3.33 2.35 14.61
CA GLY A 44 2.70 1.09 14.99
C GLY A 44 1.87 0.42 13.89
N TYR A 45 1.69 1.07 12.73
CA TYR A 45 0.98 0.50 11.58
C TYR A 45 1.91 0.11 10.42
N GLU A 46 3.22 0.17 10.60
CA GLU A 46 4.23 -0.10 9.56
C GLU A 46 4.11 -1.54 9.04
N ALA A 47 3.96 -2.51 9.94
CA ALA A 47 3.78 -3.91 9.58
C ALA A 47 2.47 -4.14 8.79
N LEU A 48 1.41 -3.36 9.10
CA LEU A 48 0.17 -3.42 8.32
C LEU A 48 0.37 -2.82 6.94
N ALA A 49 1.04 -1.67 6.84
CA ALA A 49 1.36 -1.03 5.56
C ALA A 49 2.18 -1.97 4.66
N GLU A 50 3.19 -2.65 5.20
CA GLU A 50 4.00 -3.61 4.47
C GLU A 50 3.15 -4.77 3.93
N ARG A 51 2.29 -5.36 4.76
CA ARG A 51 1.39 -6.45 4.35
C ARG A 51 0.42 -6.02 3.25
N VAL A 52 -0.15 -4.83 3.35
CA VAL A 52 -1.09 -4.30 2.35
C VAL A 52 -0.37 -3.95 1.04
N ASN A 53 0.84 -3.39 1.10
CA ASN A 53 1.67 -3.14 -0.08
C ASN A 53 2.09 -4.45 -0.76
N GLU A 54 2.44 -5.48 0.00
CA GLU A 54 2.77 -6.80 -0.54
C GLU A 54 1.55 -7.44 -1.22
N LEU A 55 0.37 -7.31 -0.63
CA LEU A 55 -0.89 -7.74 -1.24
C LEU A 55 -1.11 -7.06 -2.59
N LEU A 56 -1.01 -5.72 -2.64
CA LEU A 56 -1.15 -4.94 -3.87
C LEU A 56 -0.12 -5.33 -4.94
N ARG A 57 1.11 -5.67 -4.53
CA ARG A 57 2.17 -6.14 -5.42
C ARG A 57 1.86 -7.50 -6.04
N GLN A 58 1.24 -8.40 -5.28
CA GLN A 58 0.89 -9.75 -5.74
C GLN A 58 -0.42 -9.77 -6.54
N LEU A 59 -1.32 -8.82 -6.30
CA LEU A 59 -2.68 -8.76 -6.84
C LEU A 59 -2.78 -8.94 -8.37
N PRO A 60 -1.92 -8.32 -9.22
CA PRO A 60 -1.97 -8.54 -10.68
C PRO A 60 -1.62 -9.98 -11.11
N ARG A 61 -0.91 -10.71 -10.26
CA ARG A 61 -0.46 -12.10 -10.50
C ARG A 61 -1.34 -13.14 -9.81
N ALA A 62 -2.30 -12.71 -8.98
CA ALA A 62 -3.21 -13.58 -8.25
C ALA A 62 -4.21 -14.31 -9.16
N GLY A 63 -4.33 -13.91 -10.44
CA GLY A 63 -5.21 -14.59 -11.40
C GLY A 63 -6.70 -14.34 -11.12
N LEU A 64 -7.03 -13.20 -10.51
CA LEU A 64 -8.40 -12.78 -10.25
C LEU A 64 -9.05 -12.23 -11.53
N ALA A 65 -10.39 -12.29 -11.56
CA ALA A 65 -11.14 -11.51 -12.54
C ALA A 65 -10.91 -10.01 -12.31
N GLU A 66 -11.05 -9.22 -13.39
CA GLU A 66 -10.79 -7.78 -13.35
C GLU A 66 -11.54 -7.06 -12.23
N GLN A 67 -12.82 -7.39 -12.06
CA GLN A 67 -13.67 -6.76 -11.05
C GLN A 67 -13.22 -7.09 -9.63
N ASP A 68 -12.97 -8.37 -9.30
CA ASP A 68 -12.48 -8.75 -7.97
C ASP A 68 -11.11 -8.15 -7.67
N ARG A 69 -10.28 -8.00 -8.72
CA ARG A 69 -8.99 -7.33 -8.62
C ARG A 69 -9.15 -5.86 -8.26
N GLN A 70 -10.05 -5.15 -8.95
CA GLN A 70 -10.35 -3.74 -8.70
C GLN A 70 -10.93 -3.55 -7.30
N ASP A 71 -11.93 -4.35 -6.92
CA ASP A 71 -12.56 -4.30 -5.59
C ASP A 71 -11.54 -4.54 -4.46
N THR A 72 -10.61 -5.48 -4.67
CA THR A 72 -9.52 -5.75 -3.73
C THR A 72 -8.52 -4.60 -3.66
N GLN A 73 -8.17 -4.01 -4.81
CA GLN A 73 -7.27 -2.86 -4.88
C GLN A 73 -7.84 -1.66 -4.14
N ASP A 74 -9.08 -1.27 -4.45
CA ASP A 74 -9.76 -0.12 -3.84
C ASP A 74 -9.86 -0.29 -2.32
N ALA A 75 -10.17 -1.50 -1.85
CA ALA A 75 -10.25 -1.80 -0.43
C ALA A 75 -8.88 -1.72 0.27
N ALA A 76 -7.81 -2.18 -0.38
CA ALA A 76 -6.45 -2.12 0.13
C ALA A 76 -5.90 -0.68 0.19
N GLU A 77 -6.15 0.11 -0.85
CA GLU A 77 -5.83 1.54 -0.88
C GLU A 77 -6.59 2.29 0.23
N GLY A 78 -7.86 1.93 0.48
CA GLY A 78 -8.64 2.43 1.60
C GLY A 78 -7.96 2.21 2.95
N VAL A 79 -7.34 1.03 3.19
CA VAL A 79 -6.59 0.75 4.41
C VAL A 79 -5.33 1.62 4.51
N LEU A 80 -4.56 1.73 3.43
CA LEU A 80 -3.37 2.59 3.38
C LEU A 80 -3.73 4.05 3.67
N ALA A 81 -4.83 4.53 3.11
CA ALA A 81 -5.33 5.89 3.32
C ALA A 81 -5.77 6.15 4.78
N GLU A 82 -6.13 5.12 5.54
CA GLU A 82 -6.43 5.28 6.98
C GLU A 82 -5.16 5.36 7.84
N ILE A 83 -4.16 4.53 7.55
CA ILE A 83 -2.92 4.46 8.35
C ILE A 83 -1.88 5.51 7.97
N THR A 84 -2.06 6.19 6.84
CA THR A 84 -1.18 7.30 6.41
C THR A 84 -1.77 8.67 6.77
N ARG A 85 -2.96 8.74 7.39
CA ARG A 85 -3.53 10.03 7.80
C ARG A 85 -2.71 10.69 8.89
N VAL A 86 -2.66 12.02 8.84
CA VAL A 86 -2.16 12.86 9.94
C VAL A 86 -3.01 12.57 11.18
N GLU A 87 -2.32 12.15 12.25
CA GLU A 87 -2.87 11.55 13.48
C GLU A 87 -4.07 12.26 14.13
N PRO A 88 -4.88 11.51 14.92
CA PRO A 88 -4.77 10.07 15.21
C PRO A 88 -5.46 9.18 14.18
N VAL A 89 -4.98 7.94 14.05
CA VAL A 89 -5.67 6.89 13.29
C VAL A 89 -6.95 6.51 14.01
N GLU A 90 -8.08 6.65 13.33
CA GLU A 90 -9.39 6.28 13.85
C GLU A 90 -9.57 4.75 13.79
N GLU A 91 -9.35 4.05 14.90
CA GLU A 91 -9.40 2.58 14.97
C GLU A 91 -10.71 1.99 14.41
N THR A 92 -11.85 2.65 14.65
CA THR A 92 -13.15 2.18 14.12
C THR A 92 -13.19 2.25 12.59
N ARG A 93 -12.55 3.27 12.02
CA ARG A 93 -12.48 3.45 10.58
C ARG A 93 -11.48 2.47 9.95
N LEU A 94 -10.33 2.28 10.58
CA LEU A 94 -9.36 1.26 10.19
C LEU A 94 -9.97 -0.15 10.23
N ARG A 95 -10.69 -0.51 11.31
CA ARG A 95 -11.38 -1.80 11.41
C ARG A 95 -12.40 -2.01 10.29
N ARG A 96 -13.13 -0.95 9.91
CA ARG A 96 -14.07 -1.00 8.78
C ARG A 96 -13.33 -1.19 7.45
N ALA A 97 -12.25 -0.45 7.21
CA ALA A 97 -11.44 -0.61 6.00
C ALA A 97 -10.88 -2.04 5.89
N LEU A 98 -10.34 -2.58 6.98
CA LEU A 98 -9.87 -3.96 7.05
C LEU A 98 -11.01 -4.98 6.84
N ALA A 99 -12.22 -4.72 7.34
CA ALA A 99 -13.37 -5.57 7.10
C ALA A 99 -13.78 -5.57 5.61
N THR A 100 -13.75 -4.41 4.96
CA THR A 100 -14.00 -4.28 3.52
C THR A 100 -12.97 -5.08 2.72
N LEU A 101 -11.68 -4.93 3.03
CA LEU A 101 -10.62 -5.69 2.35
C LEU A 101 -10.77 -7.20 2.51
N ARG A 102 -11.09 -7.67 3.73
CA ARG A 102 -11.39 -9.09 3.96
C ARG A 102 -12.64 -9.54 3.19
N GLY A 103 -13.65 -8.68 3.11
CA GLY A 103 -14.88 -8.94 2.36
C GLY A 103 -14.63 -9.11 0.87
N ALA A 104 -13.76 -8.30 0.27
CA ALA A 104 -13.37 -8.42 -1.14
C ALA A 104 -12.60 -9.73 -1.40
N LEU A 105 -11.75 -10.15 -0.47
CA LEU A 105 -10.97 -11.40 -0.58
C LEU A 105 -11.77 -12.67 -0.28
N ALA A 106 -12.87 -12.58 0.48
CA ALA A 106 -13.60 -13.75 0.96
C ALA A 106 -14.21 -14.63 -0.16
N PRO A 107 -14.86 -14.07 -1.21
CA PRO A 107 -15.35 -14.87 -2.33
C PRO A 107 -14.25 -15.62 -3.08
N VAL A 108 -13.06 -15.03 -3.19
CA VAL A 108 -11.87 -15.65 -3.79
C VAL A 108 -11.35 -16.77 -2.89
N ALA A 109 -11.19 -16.50 -1.59
CA ALA A 109 -10.72 -17.46 -0.59
C ALA A 109 -11.66 -18.67 -0.41
N THR A 110 -12.94 -18.52 -0.73
CA THR A 110 -13.93 -19.60 -0.68
C THR A 110 -14.13 -20.31 -2.02
N GLY A 111 -13.49 -19.82 -3.10
CA GLY A 111 -13.63 -20.38 -4.44
C GLY A 111 -15.03 -20.22 -5.04
N VAL A 112 -15.85 -19.30 -4.50
CA VAL A 112 -17.23 -19.05 -4.96
C VAL A 112 -17.25 -18.27 -6.27
N VAL A 113 -16.19 -17.49 -6.55
CA VAL A 113 -16.04 -16.77 -7.82
C VAL A 113 -15.67 -17.75 -8.94
N ALA A 114 -16.47 -17.76 -10.01
CA ALA A 114 -16.24 -18.59 -11.18
C ALA A 114 -14.88 -18.26 -11.83
N GLY A 115 -14.06 -19.29 -12.05
CA GLY A 115 -12.72 -19.12 -12.64
C GLY A 115 -11.59 -18.92 -11.62
N THR A 116 -11.89 -18.95 -10.32
CA THR A 116 -10.85 -18.92 -9.27
C THR A 116 -9.98 -20.17 -9.37
N THR A 117 -8.66 -19.96 -9.50
CA THR A 117 -7.68 -21.04 -9.43
C THR A 117 -7.38 -21.40 -7.98
N VAL A 118 -6.93 -22.62 -7.72
CA VAL A 118 -6.46 -23.03 -6.37
C VAL A 118 -5.39 -22.07 -5.84
N GLY A 119 -4.48 -21.61 -6.71
CA GLY A 119 -3.45 -20.62 -6.33
C GLY A 119 -4.04 -19.27 -5.92
N ALA A 120 -5.08 -18.79 -6.61
CA ALA A 120 -5.78 -17.57 -6.24
C ALA A 120 -6.49 -17.70 -4.88
N GLN A 121 -7.07 -18.88 -4.61
CA GLN A 121 -7.73 -19.18 -3.36
C GLN A 121 -6.75 -19.22 -2.19
N GLU A 122 -5.63 -19.94 -2.33
CA GLU A 122 -4.57 -20.03 -1.32
C GLU A 122 -3.95 -18.66 -1.03
N TRP A 123 -3.73 -17.87 -2.09
CA TRP A 123 -3.27 -16.49 -1.97
C TRP A 123 -4.24 -15.62 -1.16
N ALA A 124 -5.54 -15.66 -1.48
CA ALA A 124 -6.55 -14.87 -0.78
C ALA A 124 -6.68 -15.28 0.70
N LEU A 125 -6.56 -16.57 1.01
CA LEU A 125 -6.52 -17.07 2.39
C LEU A 125 -5.29 -16.54 3.14
N ALA A 126 -4.11 -16.63 2.53
CA ALA A 126 -2.87 -16.09 3.12
C ALA A 126 -2.97 -14.59 3.38
N ALA A 127 -3.55 -13.83 2.45
CA ALA A 127 -3.82 -12.40 2.59
C ALA A 127 -4.76 -12.12 3.78
N ILE A 128 -5.90 -12.80 3.89
CA ILE A 128 -6.83 -12.63 5.02
C ILE A 128 -6.17 -12.96 6.36
N THR A 129 -5.42 -14.07 6.44
CA THR A 129 -4.69 -14.44 7.66
C THR A 129 -3.67 -13.36 8.04
N GLY A 130 -2.91 -12.85 7.08
CA GLY A 130 -1.95 -11.77 7.30
C GLY A 130 -2.59 -10.48 7.83
N LEU A 131 -3.84 -10.19 7.47
CA LEU A 131 -4.58 -9.02 7.96
C LEU A 131 -5.17 -9.19 9.37
N THR A 132 -5.14 -10.39 9.95
CA THR A 132 -5.79 -10.69 11.24
C THR A 132 -4.82 -10.59 12.42
N GLY A 133 -3.51 -10.59 12.16
CA GLY A 133 -2.46 -10.46 13.17
C GLY A 133 -1.98 -9.02 13.38
N VAL A 134 -2.91 -8.05 13.42
CA VAL A 134 -2.68 -6.65 13.79
C VAL A 134 -3.59 -6.27 14.94
#